data_AF-Q3C0V7-F1
#
_entry.id   AF-Q3C0V7-F1
#
_cell.length_a   1.000
_cell.length_b   1.000
_cell.length_c   1.000
_cell.angle_alpha   90.00
_cell.angle_beta   90.00
_cell.angle_gamma   90.00
#
_symmetry.space_group_name_H-M   'P 1'
#
loop_
_entity.id
_entity.type
_entity.pdbx_description
1 polymer ?
#
loop_
_entity_poly.entity_id
_entity_poly.type
_entity_poly.pdbx_seq_one_letter_code
_entity_poly.pdbx_strand_id
1 'polypeptide(L)'
;LYKWGVSMPSMQRTGMDFGDIMELEQNDKRQELHERTPLSDVVLDMVCEHFPNPVDAQPRRVPRIWRGDPDTELAEGMQLVDEDGDVVFMVTDISMDPHAGEIATGRVFSGTLEKGQELYVSGTAGKNRIQSVGLFMGSEREEVDRVPAGNIASVTGLRDAIA
;
A
#
# COMPACT_ATOMS: atom_id res chain seq x y z
N LEU A 1 12.00 19.98 5.22
CA LEU A 1 12.42 20.81 6.38
C LEU A 1 11.28 21.68 6.90
N TYR A 2 10.67 22.53 6.06
CA TYR A 2 9.66 23.52 6.52
C TYR A 2 8.19 23.11 6.35
N LYS A 3 7.93 21.87 5.92
CA LYS A 3 6.60 21.22 5.89
C LYS A 3 5.48 21.99 5.16
N TRP A 4 5.81 22.86 4.21
CA TRP A 4 4.84 23.46 3.29
C TRP A 4 5.06 22.97 1.85
N GLY A 5 4.02 22.99 1.03
CA GLY A 5 4.08 22.65 -0.39
C GLY A 5 3.08 23.45 -1.20
N VAL A 6 3.17 23.47 -2.53
CA VAL A 6 2.20 24.18 -3.39
C VAL A 6 1.92 23.39 -4.66
N SER A 7 0.68 23.46 -5.12
CA SER A 7 0.21 22.96 -6.42
C SER A 7 -0.84 23.92 -6.96
N MET A 8 -1.14 23.88 -8.26
CA MET A 8 -2.18 24.75 -8.84
C MET A 8 -3.55 24.57 -8.15
N PRO A 9 -4.04 23.34 -7.90
CA PRO A 9 -5.29 23.15 -7.14
C PRO A 9 -5.22 23.67 -5.70
N SER A 10 -4.08 23.49 -5.01
CA SER A 10 -3.87 24.02 -3.66
C SER A 10 -3.95 25.55 -3.64
N MET A 11 -3.32 26.25 -4.59
CA MET A 11 -3.37 27.71 -4.71
C MET A 11 -4.79 28.21 -4.92
N GLN A 12 -5.56 27.55 -5.80
CA GLN A 12 -6.97 27.87 -6.03
C GLN A 12 -7.82 27.67 -4.78
N ARG A 13 -7.54 26.62 -3.98
CA ARG A 13 -8.28 26.30 -2.74
C ARG A 13 -7.93 27.25 -1.59
N THR A 14 -6.66 27.60 -1.43
CA THR A 14 -6.15 28.43 -0.32
C THR A 14 -6.20 29.92 -0.60
N GLY A 15 -6.40 30.30 -1.86
CA GLY A 15 -6.34 31.69 -2.34
C GLY A 15 -4.92 32.27 -2.33
N MET A 16 -3.88 31.45 -2.11
CA MET A 16 -2.49 31.90 -2.17
C MET A 16 -1.96 31.92 -3.58
N ASP A 17 -1.17 32.93 -3.89
CA ASP A 17 -0.37 33.00 -5.10
C ASP A 17 1.14 32.91 -4.83
N PHE A 18 1.95 32.97 -5.90
CA PHE A 18 3.40 32.95 -5.75
C PHE A 18 3.93 34.22 -5.05
N GLY A 19 3.23 35.35 -5.16
CA GLY A 19 3.57 36.59 -4.47
C GLY A 19 3.48 36.42 -2.96
N ASP A 20 2.36 35.89 -2.46
CA ASP A 20 2.15 35.60 -1.04
C ASP A 20 3.24 34.67 -0.50
N ILE A 21 3.56 33.60 -1.24
CA ILE A 21 4.56 32.61 -0.84
C ILE A 21 5.95 33.26 -0.76
N MET A 22 6.33 34.05 -1.76
CA MET A 22 7.62 34.75 -1.77
C MET A 22 7.72 35.76 -0.63
N GLU A 23 6.64 36.50 -0.33
CA GLU A 23 6.60 37.45 0.77
C GLU A 23 6.76 36.75 2.12
N LEU A 24 6.03 35.65 2.34
CA LEU A 24 6.12 34.87 3.58
C LEU A 24 7.51 34.27 3.77
N GLU A 25 8.14 33.73 2.72
CA GLU A 25 9.51 33.20 2.81
C GLU A 25 10.56 34.30 3.04
N GLN A 26 10.47 35.44 2.36
CA GLN A 26 11.40 36.56 2.53
C GLN A 26 11.36 37.16 3.94
N ASN A 27 10.20 37.11 4.58
CA ASN A 27 10.01 37.58 5.95
C ASN A 27 10.21 36.48 7.01
N ASP A 28 10.78 35.32 6.62
CA ASP A 28 11.00 34.15 7.48
C ASP A 28 9.73 33.63 8.20
N LYS A 29 8.53 33.92 7.65
CA LYS A 29 7.22 33.50 8.17
C LYS A 29 6.84 32.06 7.76
N ARG A 30 7.79 31.14 7.89
CA ARG A 30 7.64 29.75 7.42
C ARG A 30 6.57 28.96 8.17
N GLN A 31 6.31 29.30 9.43
CA GLN A 31 5.24 28.66 10.20
C GLN A 31 3.86 29.03 9.64
N GLU A 32 3.64 30.32 9.34
CA GLU A 32 2.40 30.78 8.70
C GLU A 32 2.22 30.12 7.33
N LEU A 33 3.29 29.97 6.56
CA LEU A 33 3.26 29.27 5.27
C LEU A 33 2.89 27.79 5.41
N HIS A 34 3.43 27.09 6.43
CA HIS A 34 3.03 25.72 6.75
C HIS A 34 1.55 25.60 7.12
N GLU A 35 1.04 26.53 7.94
CA GLU A 35 -0.36 26.53 8.38
C GLU A 35 -1.32 26.80 7.21
N ARG A 36 -0.93 27.65 6.25
CA ARG A 36 -1.76 27.97 5.07
C ARG A 36 -1.69 26.93 3.96
N THR A 37 -0.56 26.26 3.76
CA THR A 37 -0.41 25.20 2.75
C THR A 37 0.44 24.02 3.26
N PRO A 38 -0.15 23.16 4.11
CA PRO A 38 0.57 22.02 4.66
C PRO A 38 1.08 21.10 3.55
N LEU A 39 2.36 20.71 3.64
CA LEU A 39 2.99 19.81 2.66
C LEU A 39 2.23 18.48 2.53
N SER A 40 1.75 17.94 3.66
CA SER A 40 0.96 16.70 3.69
C SER A 40 -0.26 16.81 2.79
N ASP A 41 -1.02 17.90 2.92
CA ASP A 41 -2.27 18.06 2.21
C ASP A 41 -2.00 18.17 0.71
N VAL A 42 -1.06 19.03 0.31
CA VAL A 42 -0.73 19.21 -1.11
C VAL A 42 -0.21 17.93 -1.75
N VAL A 43 0.70 17.21 -1.08
CA VAL A 43 1.31 16.01 -1.65
C VAL A 43 0.35 14.83 -1.61
N LEU A 44 -0.42 14.64 -0.53
CA LEU A 44 -1.37 13.52 -0.44
C LEU A 44 -2.58 13.76 -1.34
N ASP A 45 -3.04 14.99 -1.52
CA ASP A 45 -4.05 15.34 -2.54
C ASP A 45 -3.54 14.94 -3.94
N MET A 46 -2.31 15.31 -4.27
CA MET A 46 -1.67 14.95 -5.55
C MET A 46 -1.55 13.43 -5.74
N VAL A 47 -1.23 12.69 -4.68
CA VAL A 47 -1.21 11.22 -4.73
C VAL A 47 -2.61 10.67 -5.02
N CYS A 48 -3.63 11.10 -4.27
CA CYS A 48 -5.01 10.67 -4.46
C CYS A 48 -5.55 11.00 -5.86
N GLU A 49 -5.17 12.15 -6.43
CA GLU A 49 -5.68 12.61 -7.71
C GLU A 49 -5.00 11.93 -8.91
N HIS A 50 -3.70 11.62 -8.80
CA HIS A 50 -2.91 11.19 -9.95
C HIS A 50 -2.43 9.74 -9.91
N PHE A 51 -2.42 9.09 -8.74
CA PHE A 51 -2.01 7.70 -8.64
C PHE A 51 -3.24 6.79 -8.74
N PRO A 52 -3.18 5.74 -9.58
CA PRO A 52 -4.30 4.82 -9.71
C PRO A 52 -4.46 4.00 -8.44
N ASN A 53 -5.71 3.74 -8.07
CA ASN A 53 -6.05 2.78 -7.03
C ASN A 53 -5.78 1.33 -7.53
N PRO A 54 -5.87 0.31 -6.65
CA PRO A 54 -5.68 -1.10 -7.01
C PRO A 54 -6.55 -1.57 -8.20
N VAL A 55 -7.82 -1.16 -8.24
CA VAL A 55 -8.82 -1.57 -9.24
C VAL A 55 -8.43 -1.07 -10.63
N ASP A 56 -7.91 0.14 -10.73
CA ASP A 56 -7.44 0.70 -12.00
C ASP A 56 -6.05 0.21 -12.41
N ALA A 57 -5.19 -0.05 -11.43
CA ALA A 57 -3.78 -0.39 -11.65
C ALA A 57 -3.54 -1.87 -11.95
N GLN A 58 -4.21 -2.78 -11.25
CA GLN A 58 -3.97 -4.22 -11.34
C GLN A 58 -4.21 -4.79 -12.75
N PRO A 59 -5.29 -4.46 -13.48
CA PRO A 59 -5.52 -4.95 -14.85
C PRO A 59 -4.35 -4.68 -15.80
N ARG A 60 -3.65 -3.55 -15.63
CA ARG A 60 -2.51 -3.14 -16.47
C ARG A 60 -1.18 -3.71 -15.99
N ARG A 61 -1.06 -4.02 -14.70
CA ARG A 61 0.18 -4.45 -14.06
C ARG A 61 0.33 -5.96 -14.01
N VAL A 62 -0.75 -6.70 -13.70
CA VAL A 62 -0.74 -8.16 -13.56
C VAL A 62 -0.13 -8.84 -14.78
N PRO A 63 -0.51 -8.50 -16.04
CA PRO A 63 0.09 -9.11 -17.23
C PRO A 63 1.60 -8.86 -17.41
N ARG A 64 2.18 -7.87 -16.69
CA ARG A 64 3.60 -7.52 -16.77
C ARG A 64 4.42 -8.19 -15.67
N ILE A 65 3.83 -8.41 -14.50
CA ILE A 65 4.54 -8.94 -13.31
C ILE A 65 4.29 -10.43 -13.10
N TRP A 66 3.23 -10.98 -13.69
CA TRP A 66 2.88 -12.39 -13.63
C TRP A 66 2.82 -12.99 -15.03
N ARG A 67 3.46 -14.16 -15.22
CA ARG A 67 3.63 -14.82 -16.53
C ARG A 67 2.79 -16.09 -16.68
N GLY A 68 1.78 -16.27 -15.84
CA GLY A 68 0.85 -17.39 -15.99
C GLY A 68 -0.12 -17.17 -17.14
N ASP A 69 -1.03 -18.12 -17.32
CA ASP A 69 -2.04 -18.08 -18.37
C ASP A 69 -3.09 -16.98 -18.07
N PRO A 70 -3.24 -15.95 -18.94
CA PRO A 70 -4.15 -14.84 -18.73
C PRO A 70 -5.63 -15.25 -18.78
N ASP A 71 -5.96 -16.41 -19.35
CA ASP A 71 -7.35 -16.87 -19.53
C ASP A 71 -7.87 -17.70 -18.33
N THR A 72 -7.17 -17.63 -17.18
CA THR A 72 -7.54 -18.36 -15.96
C THR A 72 -8.35 -17.50 -14.98
N GLU A 73 -9.21 -18.14 -14.18
CA GLU A 73 -9.95 -17.48 -13.10
C GLU A 73 -9.01 -16.78 -12.10
N LEU A 74 -7.82 -17.34 -11.85
CA LEU A 74 -6.79 -16.72 -11.02
C LEU A 74 -6.27 -15.40 -11.60
N ALA A 75 -6.03 -15.37 -12.92
CA ALA A 75 -5.58 -14.17 -13.61
C ALA A 75 -6.66 -13.09 -13.59
N GLU A 76 -7.92 -13.48 -13.79
CA GLU A 76 -9.08 -12.59 -13.68
C GLU A 76 -9.24 -12.04 -12.26
N GLY A 77 -9.21 -12.89 -11.23
CA GLY A 77 -9.31 -12.47 -9.83
C GLY A 77 -8.23 -11.45 -9.44
N MET A 78 -6.99 -11.67 -9.87
CA MET A 78 -5.91 -10.69 -9.68
C MET A 78 -6.13 -9.38 -10.44
N GLN A 79 -6.72 -9.41 -11.64
CA GLN A 79 -6.96 -8.19 -12.41
C GLN A 79 -8.14 -7.41 -11.83
N LEU A 80 -9.18 -8.09 -11.37
CA LEU A 80 -10.39 -7.48 -10.81
C LEU A 80 -10.28 -7.10 -9.34
N VAL A 81 -9.16 -7.44 -8.68
CA VAL A 81 -8.97 -7.23 -7.23
C VAL A 81 -10.05 -7.98 -6.43
N ASP A 82 -10.36 -9.19 -6.87
CA ASP A 82 -11.45 -10.00 -6.31
C ASP A 82 -11.07 -10.46 -4.89
N GLU A 83 -11.89 -10.11 -3.89
CA GLU A 83 -11.68 -10.51 -2.50
C GLU A 83 -12.19 -11.91 -2.17
N ASP A 84 -13.09 -12.45 -3.00
CA ASP A 84 -13.71 -13.77 -2.83
C ASP A 84 -12.97 -14.88 -3.61
N GLY A 85 -12.04 -14.50 -4.49
CA GLY A 85 -11.23 -15.42 -5.29
C GLY A 85 -10.12 -16.13 -4.52
N ASP A 86 -9.34 -16.95 -5.24
CA ASP A 86 -8.15 -17.60 -4.68
C ASP A 86 -7.11 -16.58 -4.22
N VAL A 87 -6.47 -16.84 -3.08
CA VAL A 87 -5.46 -15.94 -2.52
C VAL A 87 -4.21 -15.92 -3.38
N VAL A 88 -3.86 -14.73 -3.86
CA VAL A 88 -2.55 -14.45 -4.44
C VAL A 88 -1.87 -13.33 -3.66
N PHE A 89 -0.85 -13.72 -2.90
CA PHE A 89 -0.05 -12.81 -2.08
C PHE A 89 1.40 -12.78 -2.56
N MET A 90 1.86 -11.59 -2.97
CA MET A 90 3.24 -11.37 -3.38
C MET A 90 4.03 -10.78 -2.22
N VAL A 91 4.89 -11.58 -1.61
CA VAL A 91 5.84 -11.13 -0.58
C VAL A 91 6.88 -10.21 -1.24
N THR A 92 7.15 -9.07 -0.59
CA THR A 92 8.11 -8.06 -1.07
C THR A 92 9.18 -7.74 -0.04
N ASP A 93 8.94 -8.04 1.23
CA ASP A 93 9.89 -7.82 2.32
C ASP A 93 9.69 -8.91 3.39
N ILE A 94 10.81 -9.33 4.01
CA ILE A 94 10.80 -10.23 5.17
C ILE A 94 11.61 -9.56 6.26
N SER A 95 10.96 -9.36 7.41
CA SER A 95 11.59 -8.78 8.60
C SER A 95 11.43 -9.68 9.81
N MET A 96 12.35 -9.56 10.76
CA MET A 96 12.30 -10.27 12.04
C MET A 96 11.79 -9.33 13.14
N ASP A 97 10.68 -9.69 13.75
CA ASP A 97 10.13 -9.04 14.93
C ASP A 97 10.54 -9.79 16.21
N PRO A 98 10.98 -9.10 17.27
CA PRO A 98 11.40 -9.75 18.51
C PRO A 98 10.32 -10.59 19.21
N HIS A 99 9.03 -10.28 19.00
CA HIS A 99 7.90 -10.94 19.66
C HIS A 99 7.15 -11.87 18.71
N ALA A 100 6.92 -11.44 17.47
CA ALA A 100 6.14 -12.19 16.48
C ALA A 100 6.98 -13.10 15.57
N GLY A 101 8.31 -12.97 15.59
CA GLY A 101 9.21 -13.73 14.73
C GLY A 101 9.23 -13.20 13.30
N GLU A 102 9.29 -14.11 12.32
CA GLU A 102 9.36 -13.75 10.91
C GLU A 102 8.04 -13.19 10.39
N ILE A 103 8.11 -12.03 9.75
CA ILE A 103 6.97 -11.31 9.19
C ILE A 103 7.22 -11.07 7.71
N ALA A 104 6.37 -11.70 6.89
CA ALA A 104 6.30 -11.47 5.46
C ALA A 104 5.37 -10.29 5.18
N THR A 105 5.91 -9.22 4.59
CA THR A 105 5.15 -8.07 4.11
C THR A 105 5.01 -8.13 2.61
N GLY A 106 3.82 -7.87 2.10
CA GLY A 106 3.56 -8.02 0.68
C GLY A 106 2.24 -7.43 0.23
N ARG A 107 1.91 -7.66 -1.03
CA ARG A 107 0.70 -7.19 -1.69
C ARG A 107 -0.27 -8.34 -1.93
N VAL A 108 -1.52 -8.19 -1.50
CA VAL A 108 -2.61 -9.12 -1.85
C VAL A 108 -3.19 -8.68 -3.20
N PHE A 109 -3.08 -9.52 -4.22
CA PHE A 109 -3.60 -9.26 -5.56
C PHE A 109 -5.01 -9.83 -5.76
N SER A 110 -5.31 -10.96 -5.14
CA SER A 110 -6.60 -11.68 -5.21
C SER A 110 -6.83 -12.40 -3.88
N GLY A 111 -8.10 -12.65 -3.57
CA GLY A 111 -8.60 -13.32 -2.37
C GLY A 111 -8.45 -12.50 -1.09
N THR A 112 -8.76 -13.16 0.02
CA THR A 112 -8.66 -12.59 1.37
C THR A 112 -7.77 -13.43 2.26
N LEU A 113 -6.77 -12.80 2.89
CA LEU A 113 -5.90 -13.45 3.87
C LEU A 113 -6.60 -13.52 5.22
N GLU A 114 -6.69 -14.71 5.81
CA GLU A 114 -7.29 -14.91 7.13
C GLU A 114 -6.41 -15.75 8.07
N LYS A 115 -6.56 -15.51 9.37
CA LYS A 115 -5.86 -16.28 10.40
C LYS A 115 -6.20 -17.77 10.32
N GLY A 116 -5.16 -18.60 10.35
CA GLY A 116 -5.29 -20.06 10.35
C GLY A 116 -5.46 -20.69 8.97
N GLN A 117 -5.58 -19.89 7.90
CA GLN A 117 -5.60 -20.36 6.52
C GLN A 117 -4.26 -21.00 6.14
N GLU A 118 -4.32 -22.03 5.30
CA GLU A 118 -3.13 -22.66 4.75
C GLU A 118 -2.86 -22.17 3.33
N LEU A 119 -1.65 -21.72 3.07
CA LEU A 119 -1.20 -21.26 1.75
C LEU A 119 0.04 -22.04 1.30
N TYR A 120 0.19 -22.17 -0.01
CA TYR A 120 1.42 -22.66 -0.62
C TYR A 120 2.37 -21.49 -0.87
N VAL A 121 3.67 -21.71 -0.65
CA VAL A 121 4.71 -20.80 -1.13
C VAL A 121 5.28 -21.35 -2.43
N SER A 122 5.36 -20.50 -3.45
CA SER A 122 5.88 -20.91 -4.75
C SER A 122 7.31 -21.43 -4.63
N GLY A 123 7.56 -22.64 -5.14
CA GLY A 123 8.88 -23.29 -5.11
C GLY A 123 9.16 -24.14 -3.87
N THR A 124 8.19 -24.30 -2.95
CA THR A 124 8.35 -25.12 -1.74
C THR A 124 7.36 -26.29 -1.79
N ALA A 125 7.72 -27.42 -1.14
CA ALA A 125 6.95 -28.66 -1.21
C ALA A 125 5.82 -28.75 -0.15
N GLY A 126 5.54 -27.66 0.58
CA GLY A 126 4.66 -27.68 1.75
C GLY A 126 3.67 -26.52 1.82
N LYS A 127 2.62 -26.72 2.62
CA LYS A 127 1.72 -25.65 3.02
C LYS A 127 2.25 -24.98 4.28
N ASN A 128 2.09 -23.66 4.32
CA ASN A 128 2.33 -22.84 5.49
C ASN A 128 0.99 -22.41 6.07
N ARG A 129 0.89 -22.34 7.39
CA ARG A 129 -0.32 -21.91 8.08
C ARG A 129 -0.14 -20.50 8.61
N ILE A 130 -1.01 -19.60 8.18
CA ILE A 130 -1.05 -18.21 8.64
C ILE A 130 -1.34 -18.21 10.14
N GLN A 131 -0.51 -17.52 10.91
CA GLN A 131 -0.69 -17.35 12.36
C GLN A 131 -1.42 -16.05 12.71
N SER A 132 -1.09 -14.97 12.00
CA SER A 132 -1.79 -13.69 12.06
C SER A 132 -1.61 -12.93 10.76
N VAL A 133 -2.57 -12.03 10.49
CA VAL A 133 -2.54 -11.07 9.38
C VAL A 133 -2.70 -9.67 9.96
N GLY A 134 -2.12 -8.68 9.29
CA GLY A 134 -2.16 -7.31 9.77
C GLY A 134 -2.06 -6.28 8.66
N LEU A 135 -2.49 -5.06 8.99
CA LEU A 135 -2.35 -3.87 8.18
C LEU A 135 -1.37 -2.89 8.85
N PHE A 136 -0.86 -1.95 8.07
CA PHE A 136 -0.03 -0.87 8.58
C PHE A 136 -0.91 0.35 8.89
N MET A 137 -0.94 0.75 10.16
CA MET A 137 -1.53 2.02 10.61
C MET A 137 -0.39 2.98 10.96
N GLY A 138 0.02 3.78 9.98
CA GLY A 138 1.21 4.63 10.09
C GLY A 138 2.48 3.78 10.17
N SER A 139 3.24 3.90 11.26
CA SER A 139 4.44 3.09 11.51
C SER A 139 4.16 1.79 12.25
N GLU A 140 2.94 1.59 12.73
CA GLU A 140 2.57 0.44 13.55
C GLU A 140 1.84 -0.61 12.72
N ARG A 141 2.03 -1.88 13.10
CA ARG A 141 1.34 -3.02 12.51
C ARG A 141 0.23 -3.44 13.44
N GLU A 142 -0.94 -3.66 12.87
CA GLU A 142 -2.16 -3.92 13.61
C GLU A 142 -2.72 -5.25 13.15
N GLU A 143 -2.81 -6.20 14.08
CA GLU A 143 -3.39 -7.53 13.82
C GLU A 143 -4.90 -7.37 13.58
N VAL A 144 -5.38 -7.93 12.47
CA VAL A 144 -6.78 -7.91 12.08
C VAL A 144 -7.24 -9.33 11.75
N ASP A 145 -8.56 -9.54 11.67
CA ASP A 145 -9.10 -10.87 11.39
C ASP A 145 -8.86 -11.30 9.93
N ARG A 146 -8.95 -10.34 9.00
CA ARG A 146 -8.85 -10.58 7.56
C ARG A 146 -8.26 -9.38 6.80
N VAL A 147 -7.54 -9.65 5.70
CA VAL A 147 -7.01 -8.62 4.80
C VAL A 147 -7.37 -8.96 3.34
N PRO A 148 -8.30 -8.21 2.70
CA PRO A 148 -8.73 -8.50 1.34
C PRO A 148 -7.76 -7.98 0.27
N ALA A 149 -7.97 -8.44 -0.96
CA ALA A 149 -7.24 -8.01 -2.15
C ALA A 149 -7.15 -6.48 -2.28
N GLY A 150 -6.04 -6.00 -2.83
CA GLY A 150 -5.76 -4.57 -2.99
C GLY A 150 -4.99 -3.94 -1.81
N ASN A 151 -4.83 -4.65 -0.70
CA ASN A 151 -4.09 -4.17 0.46
C ASN A 151 -2.61 -4.60 0.47
N ILE A 152 -1.78 -3.81 1.15
CA ILE A 152 -0.47 -4.26 1.64
C ILE A 152 -0.72 -4.92 2.99
N ALA A 153 -0.31 -6.17 3.13
CA ALA A 153 -0.52 -6.97 4.32
C ALA A 153 0.81 -7.39 4.95
N SER A 154 0.83 -7.51 6.28
CA SER A 154 1.85 -8.24 7.02
C SER A 154 1.30 -9.59 7.45
N VAL A 155 2.06 -10.66 7.28
CA VAL A 155 1.63 -12.04 7.58
C VAL A 155 2.71 -12.75 8.39
N THR A 156 2.30 -13.44 9.45
CA THR A 156 3.15 -14.35 10.22
C THR A 156 2.82 -15.80 9.92
N GLY A 157 3.80 -16.70 10.09
CA GLY A 157 3.60 -18.15 9.90
C GLY A 157 3.92 -18.68 8.50
N LEU A 158 4.30 -17.81 7.56
CA LEU A 158 4.82 -18.19 6.24
C LEU A 158 6.35 -18.40 6.30
N ARG A 159 6.79 -19.50 6.95
CA ARG A 159 8.21 -19.78 7.22
C ARG A 159 9.04 -20.08 5.98
N ASP A 160 8.39 -20.52 4.91
CA ASP A 160 9.08 -20.80 3.65
C ASP A 160 9.06 -19.60 2.69
N ALA A 161 8.55 -18.44 3.12
CA ALA A 161 8.47 -17.25 2.30
C ALA A 161 9.87 -16.73 1.90
N ILE A 162 9.95 -16.12 0.72
CA ILE A 162 11.16 -15.50 0.19
C ILE A 162 10.77 -14.14 -0.39
N ALA A 163 11.60 -13.12 -0.19
CA ALA A 163 11.46 -11.76 -0.74
C ALA A 163 12.62 -11.41 -1.68
#